data_AF-A0A8J6AZD1-F1
#
_entry.id   AF-A0A8J6AZD1-F1
#
_cell.length_a   1.000
_cell.length_b   1.000
_cell.length_c   1.000
_cell.angle_alpha   90.00
_cell.angle_beta   90.00
_cell.angle_gamma   90.00
#
_symmetry.space_group_name_H-M   'P 1'
#
loop_
_entity.id
_entity.type
_entity.pdbx_description
1 polymer ?
#
loop_
_entity_poly.entity_id
_entity_poly.type
_entity_poly.pdbx_seq_one_letter_code
_entity_poly.pdbx_strand_id
1 'polypeptide(L)'
;QASPLDYTQELHDVPEGVFYRYPLIPVHGVPLMQPIATSWERIEKFEARPDDLLIATYPKAGTTWMQEIIDSIMNEGEVEKTSRAPTHVRSPFLEICSPPPVPSG
;
A
#
# COMPACT_ATOMS: atom_id res chain seq x y z
N GLN A 1 -8.18 -14.47 -29.85
CA GLN A 1 -9.00 -13.43 -29.19
C GLN A 1 -9.31 -13.96 -27.80
N ALA A 2 -8.92 -13.26 -26.74
CA ALA A 2 -9.29 -13.64 -25.38
C ALA A 2 -10.78 -13.32 -25.17
N SER A 3 -11.54 -14.25 -24.58
CA SER A 3 -12.92 -14.03 -24.15
C SER A 3 -12.96 -12.83 -23.19
N PRO A 4 -14.01 -11.97 -23.21
CA PRO A 4 -14.18 -10.96 -22.18
C PRO A 4 -14.25 -11.68 -20.83
N LEU A 5 -13.36 -11.32 -19.91
CA LEU A 5 -13.37 -11.82 -18.54
C LEU A 5 -14.67 -11.34 -17.88
N ASP A 6 -15.53 -12.27 -17.47
CA ASP A 6 -16.68 -11.96 -16.62
C ASP A 6 -16.24 -11.95 -15.16
N TYR A 7 -15.84 -10.77 -14.70
CA TYR A 7 -15.41 -10.54 -13.33
C TYR A 7 -16.45 -10.95 -12.29
N THR A 8 -17.74 -10.96 -12.64
CA THR A 8 -18.81 -11.33 -11.70
C THR A 8 -18.75 -12.82 -11.43
N GLN A 9 -18.61 -13.62 -12.48
CA GLN A 9 -18.50 -15.06 -12.37
C GLN A 9 -17.20 -15.47 -11.66
N GLU A 10 -16.07 -14.83 -11.99
CA GLU A 10 -14.80 -15.11 -11.30
C GLU A 10 -14.88 -14.81 -9.81
N LEU A 11 -15.51 -13.71 -9.40
CA LEU A 11 -15.71 -13.36 -7.99
C LEU A 11 -16.52 -14.40 -7.21
N HIS A 12 -17.47 -15.07 -7.88
CA HIS A 12 -18.26 -16.16 -7.29
C HIS A 12 -17.50 -17.49 -7.22
N ASP A 13 -16.59 -17.73 -8.17
CA ASP A 13 -15.79 -18.95 -8.25
C ASP A 13 -14.57 -18.93 -7.30
N VAL A 14 -14.27 -17.77 -6.69
CA VAL A 14 -13.17 -17.67 -5.72
C VAL A 14 -13.55 -18.36 -4.41
N PRO A 15 -12.67 -19.20 -3.82
CA PRO A 15 -12.93 -19.86 -2.56
C PRO A 15 -13.41 -18.90 -1.46
N GLU A 16 -14.36 -19.34 -0.64
CA GLU A 16 -14.81 -18.57 0.52
C GLU A 16 -13.62 -18.21 1.41
N GLY A 17 -13.49 -16.92 1.74
CA GLY A 17 -12.40 -16.39 2.56
C GLY A 17 -11.22 -15.79 1.79
N VAL A 18 -11.18 -15.85 0.45
CA VAL A 18 -10.15 -15.15 -0.34
C VAL A 18 -10.35 -13.64 -0.32
N PHE A 19 -11.60 -13.17 -0.41
CA PHE A 19 -11.94 -11.77 -0.26
C PHE A 19 -12.59 -11.53 1.09
N TYR A 20 -11.80 -11.05 2.05
CA TYR A 20 -12.28 -10.61 3.35
C TYR A 20 -12.34 -9.08 3.41
N ARG A 21 -13.51 -8.53 3.77
CA ARG A 21 -13.64 -7.11 4.09
C ARG A 21 -13.30 -6.90 5.55
N TYR A 22 -12.17 -6.27 5.81
CA TYR A 22 -11.80 -5.86 7.16
C TYR A 22 -12.84 -4.89 7.73
N PRO A 23 -13.28 -5.08 8.98
CA PRO A 23 -14.15 -4.12 9.64
C PRO A 23 -13.40 -2.79 9.83
N LEU A 24 -14.16 -1.70 9.81
CA LEU A 24 -13.63 -0.35 10.07
C LEU A 24 -13.71 -0.06 11.57
N ILE A 25 -12.57 0.28 12.16
CA ILE A 25 -12.44 0.62 13.57
C ILE A 25 -12.12 2.12 13.68
N PRO A 26 -12.90 2.91 14.44
CA PRO A 26 -12.58 4.31 14.67
C PRO A 26 -11.30 4.46 15.51
N VAL A 27 -10.36 5.25 15.00
CA VAL A 27 -9.17 5.70 15.72
C VAL A 27 -9.14 7.21 15.66
N HIS A 28 -9.20 7.89 16.81
CA HIS A 28 -9.32 9.36 16.90
C HIS A 28 -10.42 9.96 16.01
N GLY A 29 -11.53 9.22 15.81
CA GLY A 29 -12.65 9.62 14.96
C GLY A 29 -12.51 9.27 13.47
N VAL A 30 -11.40 8.69 13.03
CA VAL A 30 -11.16 8.27 11.64
C VAL A 30 -11.43 6.76 11.50
N PRO A 31 -12.26 6.31 10.54
CA PRO A 31 -12.49 4.89 10.32
C PRO A 31 -11.30 4.25 9.57
N LEU A 32 -10.58 3.34 10.23
CA LEU A 32 -9.44 2.62 9.66
C LEU A 32 -9.72 1.12 9.54
N MET A 33 -9.09 0.45 8.58
CA MET A 33 -9.17 -1.02 8.48
C MET A 33 -8.61 -1.66 9.75
N GLN A 34 -9.27 -2.73 10.23
CA GLN A 34 -8.90 -3.39 11.48
C GLN A 34 -7.40 -3.71 11.66
N PRO A 35 -6.64 -4.18 10.65
CA PRO A 35 -5.20 -4.43 10.81
C PRO A 35 -4.39 -3.16 11.13
N ILE A 36 -4.75 -2.04 10.49
CA ILE A 36 -4.12 -0.74 10.71
C ILE A 36 -4.48 -0.23 12.12
N ALA A 37 -5.77 -0.27 12.45
CA ALA A 37 -6.25 0.19 13.76
C ALA A 37 -5.65 -0.62 14.93
N THR A 38 -5.50 -1.93 14.75
CA THR A 38 -4.90 -2.81 15.77
C THR A 38 -3.41 -2.53 15.98
N SER A 39 -2.71 -2.05 14.94
CA SER A 39 -1.27 -1.73 14.98
C SER A 39 -0.99 -0.25 15.25
N TRP A 40 -2.00 0.54 15.62
CA TRP A 40 -1.91 1.99 15.69
C TRP A 40 -0.86 2.52 16.67
N GLU A 41 -0.69 1.85 17.82
CA GLU A 41 0.31 2.24 18.82
C GLU A 41 1.74 2.29 18.24
N ARG A 42 2.06 1.39 17.31
CA ARG A 42 3.36 1.38 16.62
C ARG A 42 3.53 2.59 15.71
N ILE A 43 2.45 3.02 15.06
CA ILE A 43 2.43 4.18 14.16
C ILE A 43 2.60 5.46 14.98
N GLU A 44 1.89 5.59 16.11
CA GLU A 44 2.01 6.76 17.01
C GLU A 44 3.40 6.90 17.63
N LYS A 45 4.09 5.79 17.86
CA LYS A 45 5.46 5.76 18.42
C LYS A 45 6.55 5.90 17.35
N PHE A 46 6.21 6.09 16.08
CA PHE A 46 7.21 6.27 15.03
C PHE A 46 8.00 7.56 15.26
N GLU A 47 9.33 7.44 15.32
CA GLU A 47 10.24 8.55 15.47
C GLU A 47 10.83 8.92 14.11
N ALA A 48 10.27 9.96 13.48
CA ALA A 48 10.77 10.48 12.22
C ALA A 48 12.18 11.07 12.41
N ARG A 49 13.05 10.83 11.43
CA ARG A 49 14.36 11.47 11.36
C ARG A 49 14.26 12.82 10.63
N PRO A 50 15.18 13.77 10.91
CA PRO A 50 15.19 15.07 10.22
C PRO A 50 15.39 14.98 8.70
N ASP A 51 15.95 13.87 8.21
CA ASP A 51 16.23 13.60 6.79
C ASP A 51 15.18 12.70 6.13
N ASP A 52 14.12 12.31 6.83
CA ASP A 52 13.05 11.50 6.26
C ASP A 52 12.13 12.34 5.35
N LEU A 53 11.56 11.67 4.33
CA LEU A 53 10.55 12.23 3.45
C LEU A 53 9.24 11.45 3.60
N LEU A 54 8.16 12.16 3.93
CA LEU A 54 6.82 11.58 4.05
C LEU A 54 5.96 11.86 2.80
N ILE A 55 5.42 10.79 2.20
CA ILE A 55 4.41 10.88 1.14
C ILE A 55 3.04 10.73 1.77
N ALA A 56 2.30 11.82 1.90
CA ALA A 56 0.95 11.83 2.47
C ALA A 56 -0.10 12.00 1.37
N THR A 57 -0.96 10.99 1.18
CA THR A 57 -2.01 11.01 0.16
C THR A 57 -3.29 10.37 0.68
N TYR A 58 -4.44 10.88 0.26
CA TYR A 58 -5.68 10.11 0.39
C TYR A 58 -5.60 8.86 -0.51
N PRO A 59 -6.14 7.70 -0.09
CA PRO A 59 -6.07 6.49 -0.89
C PRO A 59 -6.55 6.71 -2.33
N LYS A 60 -5.77 6.19 -3.28
CA LYS A 60 -6.01 6.30 -4.73
C LYS A 60 -5.80 7.70 -5.35
N ALA A 61 -5.32 8.69 -4.59
CA ALA A 61 -5.00 10.03 -5.12
C ALA A 61 -3.63 10.13 -5.82
N GLY A 62 -3.07 9.01 -6.30
CA GLY A 62 -1.79 8.99 -7.01
C GLY A 62 -0.55 8.65 -6.17
N THR A 63 -0.70 7.93 -5.05
CA THR A 63 0.42 7.50 -4.17
C THR A 63 1.56 6.86 -4.95
N THR A 64 1.26 5.86 -5.79
CA THR A 64 2.27 5.15 -6.59
C THR A 64 2.99 6.09 -7.55
N TRP A 65 2.28 7.01 -8.19
CA TRP A 65 2.90 7.96 -9.11
C TRP A 65 3.85 8.90 -8.38
N MET A 66 3.45 9.40 -7.22
CA MET A 66 4.29 10.25 -6.36
C MET A 66 5.53 9.50 -5.86
N GLN A 67 5.38 8.23 -5.47
CA GLN A 67 6.51 7.37 -5.06
C GLN A 67 7.55 7.22 -6.17
N GLU A 68 7.14 6.95 -7.42
CA GLU A 68 8.08 6.84 -8.55
C GLU A 68 8.77 8.16 -8.90
N ILE A 69 8.04 9.29 -8.87
CA ILE A 69 8.62 10.62 -9.12
C ILE A 69 9.70 10.93 -8.08
N ILE A 70 9.39 10.73 -6.80
CA ILE A 70 10.34 11.01 -5.71
C ILE A 70 11.54 10.09 -5.79
N ASP A 71 11.34 8.79 -6.01
CA ASP A 71 12.45 7.85 -6.12
C ASP A 71 13.33 8.17 -7.33
N SER A 72 12.76 8.66 -8.44
CA SER A 72 13.54 9.13 -9.59
C SER A 72 14.40 10.35 -9.23
N ILE A 73 13.84 11.34 -8.51
CA ILE A 73 14.58 12.53 -8.07
C ILE A 73 15.72 12.15 -7.13
N MET A 74 15.45 11.28 -6.14
CA MET A 74 16.44 10.84 -5.15
C MET A 74 17.59 10.02 -5.77
N ASN A 75 17.35 9.43 -6.94
CA ASN A 75 18.34 8.68 -7.70
C ASN A 75 18.84 9.42 -8.95
N GLU A 76 18.71 10.76 -9.00
CA GLU A 76 19.22 11.61 -10.08
C GLU A 76 18.72 11.21 -11.49
N GLY A 77 17.52 10.63 -11.56
CA GLY A 77 16.92 10.15 -12.81
C GLY A 77 17.46 8.82 -13.33
N GLU A 78 18.29 8.11 -12.56
CA GLU A 78 18.83 6.81 -12.96
C GLU A 78 17.75 5.70 -12.88
N VAL A 79 17.23 5.30 -14.04
CA VAL A 79 16.14 4.32 -14.17
C VAL A 79 16.47 2.97 -13.52
N GLU A 80 17.72 2.51 -13.65
CA GLU A 80 18.17 1.24 -13.06
C GLU A 80 18.03 1.24 -11.53
N LYS A 81 18.32 2.37 -10.87
CA LYS A 81 18.16 2.52 -9.43
C LYS A 81 16.69 2.55 -9.02
N THR A 82 15.81 3.12 -9.85
CA THR A 82 14.36 3.14 -9.57
C THR A 82 13.68 1.77 -9.70
N SER A 83 14.29 0.86 -10.46
CA SER A 83 13.77 -0.51 -10.70
C SER A 83 14.35 -1.56 -9.73
N ARG A 84 15.08 -1.14 -8.69
CA ARG A 84 15.78 -2.04 -7.74
C ARG A 84 14.85 -2.96 -6.94
N ALA A 85 13.59 -2.58 -6.73
CA ALA A 85 12.61 -3.33 -5.96
C ALA A 85 11.18 -2.79 -6.22
N PRO A 86 10.12 -3.53 -5.83
CA PRO A 86 8.75 -3.01 -5.84
C PRO A 86 8.59 -1.73 -5.01
N THR A 87 7.63 -0.87 -5.39
CA THR A 87 7.45 0.47 -4.79
C THR A 87 7.25 0.42 -3.27
N HIS A 88 6.50 -0.54 -2.75
CA HIS A 88 6.25 -0.69 -1.30
C HIS A 88 7.50 -1.11 -0.50
N VAL A 89 8.53 -1.63 -1.16
CA VAL A 89 9.83 -1.94 -0.55
C VAL A 89 10.73 -0.71 -0.56
N ARG A 90 10.70 0.06 -1.66
CA ARG A 90 11.49 1.30 -1.79
C ARG A 90 10.95 2.44 -0.94
N SER A 91 9.62 2.54 -0.84
CA SER A 91 8.87 3.53 -0.07
C SER A 91 7.88 2.76 0.83
N PRO A 92 8.31 2.35 2.03
CA PRO A 92 7.46 1.59 2.94
C PRO A 92 6.29 2.43 3.43
N PHE A 93 5.11 1.82 3.44
CA PHE A 93 3.94 2.39 4.09
C PHE A 93 4.10 2.28 5.60
N LEU A 94 3.80 3.36 6.32
CA LEU A 94 3.94 3.40 7.78
C LEU A 94 2.90 2.49 8.46
N GLU A 95 1.72 2.42 7.86
CA GLU A 95 0.51 1.82 8.42
C GLU A 95 0.22 0.41 7.87
N ILE A 96 0.77 0.04 6.71
CA ILE A 96 0.47 -1.23 6.05
C ILE A 96 1.46 -2.31 6.49
N CYS A 97 0.97 -3.27 7.26
CA CYS A 97 1.66 -4.53 7.55
C CYS A 97 0.99 -5.68 6.80
N SER A 98 1.24 -5.81 5.49
CA SER A 98 0.73 -6.96 4.74
C SER A 98 1.54 -8.21 5.10
N PRO A 99 0.90 -9.32 5.52
CA PRO A 99 1.62 -10.59 5.67
C PRO A 99 2.12 -11.03 4.28
N PRO A 100 3.39 -11.46 4.15
CA PRO A 100 3.88 -12.03 2.91
C PRO A 100 3.09 -13.30 2.53
N PRO A 101 2.93 -13.62 1.24
CA PRO A 101 3.35 -12.83 0.08
C PRO A 101 2.26 -11.85 -0.36
N VAL A 102 2.65 -10.59 -0.63
CA VAL A 102 1.79 -9.63 -1.32
C VAL A 102 1.89 -9.94 -2.81
N PRO A 103 0.84 -10.48 -3.47
CA PRO A 103 0.91 -10.75 -4.89
C PRO A 103 1.17 -9.43 -5.63
N SER A 104 2.28 -9.36 -6.35
CA SER A 104 2.44 -8.37 -7.42
C SER A 104 1.45 -8.73 -8.51
N GLY A 105 0.59 -7.78 -8.88
CA GLY A 105 -0.26 -7.91 -10.07
C GLY A 105 0.55 -7.95 -11.36
#